data_AF-A0A1H9KL59-F1
#
_entry.id   AF-A0A1H9KL59-F1
#
_cell.length_a   1.000
_cell.length_b   1.000
_cell.length_c   1.000
_cell.angle_alpha   90.00
_cell.angle_beta   90.00
_cell.angle_gamma   90.00
#
_symmetry.space_group_name_H-M   'P 1'
#
loop_
_entity.id
_entity.type
_entity.pdbx_description
1 polymer ?
#
loop_
_entity_poly.entity_id
_entity_poly.type
_entity_poly.pdbx_seq_one_letter_code
_entity_poly.pdbx_strand_id
1 'polypeptide(L)' 'MIAGLLVIITLIVIRFRDPGPDLPNSLVLPNGTEALAFTQTGRWYAVVTEDDRILVFSRATGTLMREIQISRD' A
#
# COMPACT_ATOMS: atom_id res chain seq x y z
N MET A 1 -37.55 -7.32 -14.82
CA MET A 1 -36.60 -7.86 -13.81
C MET A 1 -35.14 -7.71 -14.24
N ILE A 2 -34.77 -8.04 -15.49
CA ILE A 2 -33.40 -7.95 -16.01
C ILE A 2 -32.80 -6.53 -15.95
N ALA A 3 -33.59 -5.48 -16.24
CA ALA A 3 -33.11 -4.10 -16.26
C ALA A 3 -32.61 -3.64 -14.87
N GLY A 4 -33.32 -4.03 -13.80
CA GLY A 4 -32.89 -3.73 -12.43
C GLY A 4 -31.58 -4.41 -12.06
N LEU A 5 -31.40 -5.67 -12.46
CA LEU A 5 -30.14 -6.39 -12.27
C LEU A 5 -28.98 -5.72 -13.00
N LEU A 6 -29.18 -5.30 -14.25
CA LEU A 6 -28.16 -4.59 -15.03
C LEU A 6 -27.73 -3.29 -14.35
N VAL A 7 -28.68 -2.50 -13.86
CA VAL A 7 -28.38 -1.26 -13.12
C VAL A 7 -27.52 -1.55 -11.87
N ILE A 8 -27.90 -2.56 -11.08
CA ILE A 8 -27.14 -2.94 -9.88
C ILE A 8 -25.71 -3.37 -10.25
N ILE A 9 -25.55 -4.23 -11.27
CA ILE A 9 -24.23 -4.67 -11.75
C ILE A 9 -23.40 -3.47 -12.21
N THR A 10 -23.98 -2.56 -12.99
CA THR A 10 -23.28 -1.35 -13.46
C THR A 10 -22.81 -0.49 -12.30
N LEU A 11 -23.66 -0.25 -11.29
CA LEU A 11 -23.30 0.52 -10.11
C LEU A 11 -22.20 -0.15 -9.29
N ILE A 12 -22.26 -1.47 -9.13
CA ILE A 12 -21.21 -2.27 -8.47
C ILE A 12 -19.88 -2.10 -9.21
N VAL A 13 -19.87 -2.27 -10.54
CA VAL A 13 -18.65 -2.12 -11.35
C VAL A 13 -18.07 -0.72 -11.21
N ILE A 14 -18.88 0.33 -11.33
CA ILE A 14 -18.41 1.73 -11.18
C ILE A 14 -17.84 1.97 -9.78
N ARG A 15 -18.54 1.50 -8.73
CA ARG A 15 -18.14 1.72 -7.33
C ARG A 15 -16.84 1.02 -6.97
N PHE A 16 -16.60 -0.18 -7.51
CA PHE A 16 -15.40 -0.96 -7.20
C PHE A 16 -14.24 -0.73 -8.18
N ARG A 17 -14.41 0.13 -9.19
CA ARG A 17 -13.35 0.40 -10.17
C ARG A 17 -12.31 1.41 -9.72
N ASP A 18 -12.40 1.95 -8.51
CA ASP A 18 -11.44 2.94 -8.02
C ASP A 18 -10.05 2.28 -7.94
N PRO A 19 -9.13 2.58 -8.88
CA PRO A 19 -7.81 1.98 -8.86
C PRO A 19 -7.14 2.56 -7.63
N GLY A 20 -6.90 1.72 -6.62
CA GLY A 20 -6.18 2.17 -5.43
C GLY A 20 -4.87 2.85 -5.86
N PRO A 21 -4.38 3.85 -5.11
CA PRO A 21 -3.29 4.73 -5.57
C PRO A 21 -2.09 3.94 -6.12
N ASP A 22 -1.60 4.36 -7.28
CA ASP A 22 -0.50 3.69 -7.96
C ASP A 22 0.72 3.60 -7.03
N LEU A 23 1.20 2.38 -6.83
CA LEU A 23 2.47 2.15 -6.16
C LEU A 23 3.60 2.53 -7.12
N PRO A 24 4.70 3.11 -6.62
CA PRO A 24 5.86 3.39 -7.46
C PRO A 24 6.44 2.07 -8.00
N ASN A 25 6.88 2.08 -9.26
CA ASN A 25 7.50 0.91 -9.92
C ASN A 25 8.76 0.42 -9.21
N SER A 26 9.44 1.29 -8.48
CA SER A 26 10.64 0.99 -7.69
C SER A 26 10.67 1.85 -6.44
N LEU A 27 11.06 1.27 -5.31
CA LEU A 27 11.28 1.99 -4.06
C LEU A 27 12.76 1.88 -3.67
N VAL A 28 13.42 3.03 -3.51
CA VAL A 28 14.79 3.07 -2.96
C VAL A 28 14.68 3.13 -1.45
N LEU A 29 15.26 2.16 -0.78
CA LEU A 29 15.29 2.10 0.67
C LEU A 29 16.45 2.93 1.24
N PRO A 30 16.27 3.57 2.41
CA PRO A 30 17.35 4.29 3.08
C PRO A 30 18.57 3.38 3.29
N ASN A 31 19.76 3.96 3.13
CA ASN A 31 21.04 3.28 3.39
C ASN A 31 21.32 2.02 2.53
N GLY A 32 20.54 1.80 1.47
CA GLY A 32 20.70 0.61 0.61
C GLY A 32 20.27 -0.70 1.29
N THR A 33 19.52 -0.62 2.39
CA THR A 33 19.01 -1.82 3.07
C THR A 33 18.04 -2.60 2.18
N GLU A 34 18.06 -3.92 2.25
CA GLU A 34 17.15 -4.78 1.49
C GLU A 34 15.79 -4.96 2.19
N ALA A 35 14.75 -5.21 1.38
CA ALA A 35 13.40 -5.49 1.88
C ALA A 35 13.24 -6.97 2.21
N LEU A 36 12.82 -7.27 3.44
CA LEU A 36 12.40 -8.61 3.86
C LEU A 36 10.93 -8.87 3.57
N ALA A 37 10.07 -7.88 3.81
CA ALA A 37 8.64 -8.02 3.61
C ALA A 37 7.98 -6.69 3.24
N PHE A 38 6.84 -6.78 2.54
CA PHE A 38 6.05 -5.64 2.11
C PHE A 38 4.57 -5.87 2.47
N THR A 39 3.93 -4.82 2.99
CA THR A 39 2.48 -4.79 3.19
C THR A 39 1.91 -3.44 2.80
N GLN A 40 0.63 -3.40 2.41
CA GLN A 40 -0.01 -2.17 1.98
C GLN A 40 -1.48 -2.09 2.40
N THR A 41 -1.96 -0.85 2.48
CA THR A 41 -3.37 -0.51 2.69
C THR A 41 -3.82 0.51 1.64
N GLY A 42 -5.07 0.96 1.73
CA GLY A 42 -5.57 2.07 0.89
C GLY A 42 -4.82 3.40 1.10
N ARG A 43 -4.10 3.59 2.22
CA ARG A 43 -3.54 4.90 2.61
C ARG A 43 -2.02 4.92 2.77
N TRP A 44 -1.42 3.79 3.08
CA TRP A 44 0.02 3.68 3.38
C TRP A 44 0.53 2.30 2.96
N TYR A 45 1.84 2.19 2.80
CA TYR A 45 2.54 0.91 2.66
C TYR A 45 3.72 0.85 3.63
N ALA A 46 4.11 -0.35 4.03
CA ALA A 46 5.23 -0.57 4.92
C ALA A 46 6.20 -1.60 4.35
N VAL A 47 7.49 -1.36 4.59
CA VAL A 47 8.58 -2.25 4.23
C VAL A 47 9.29 -2.66 5.52
N VAL A 48 9.38 -3.97 5.75
CA VAL A 48 10.28 -4.53 6.76
C VAL A 48 11.64 -4.70 6.09
N THR A 49 12.67 -4.23 6.76
CA THR A 49 14.05 -4.20 6.26
C THR A 49 14.93 -5.20 7.01
N GLU A 50 16.04 -5.60 6.41
CA GLU A 50 16.98 -6.57 7.02
C GLU A 50 17.64 -6.09 8.32
N ASP A 51 17.68 -4.79 8.56
CA ASP A 51 18.28 -4.19 9.76
C ASP A 51 17.26 -3.95 10.89
N ASP A 52 16.22 -4.78 10.94
CA ASP A 52 15.18 -4.78 11.98
C ASP A 52 14.41 -3.45 12.08
N ARG A 53 14.13 -2.82 10.94
CA ARG A 53 13.28 -1.62 10.86
C ARG A 53 12.03 -1.83 10.04
N ILE A 54 10.94 -1.20 10.46
CA ILE A 54 9.71 -1.06 9.68
C ILE A 54 9.59 0.39 9.22
N LEU A 55 9.67 0.58 7.89
CA LEU A 55 9.54 1.87 7.24
C LEU A 55 8.12 2.01 6.70
N VAL A 56 7.35 2.97 7.21
CA VAL A 56 5.96 3.23 6.82
C VAL A 56 5.92 4.49 5.96
N PHE A 57 5.39 4.35 4.76
CA PHE A 57 5.31 5.42 3.77
C PHE A 57 3.86 5.78 3.45
N SER A 58 3.63 7.05 3.17
CA SER A 58 2.37 7.53 2.61
C SER A 58 2.19 6.98 1.21
N ARG A 59 1.03 6.38 0.92
CA ARG A 59 0.76 5.86 -0.43
C ARG A 59 0.42 6.99 -1.42
N ALA A 60 -0.07 8.13 -0.93
CA ALA A 60 -0.40 9.28 -1.76
C ALA A 60 0.84 10.07 -2.23
N THR A 61 1.90 10.09 -1.43
CA THR A 61 3.07 10.96 -1.65
C THR A 61 4.40 10.21 -1.72
N GLY A 62 4.43 8.92 -1.34
CA GLY A 62 5.67 8.13 -1.24
C GLY A 62 6.60 8.56 -0.10
N THR A 63 6.20 9.52 0.73
CA THR A 63 7.05 10.09 1.79
C THR A 63 7.06 9.17 3.01
N LEU A 64 8.23 9.00 3.63
CA LEU A 64 8.37 8.30 4.90
C LEU A 64 7.55 9.01 5.98
N MET A 65 6.59 8.31 6.55
CA MET A 65 5.73 8.81 7.63
C MET A 65 6.23 8.37 9.00
N ARG A 66 6.77 7.15 9.10
CA ARG A 66 7.22 6.57 10.36
C ARG A 66 8.30 5.54 10.12
N GLU A 67 9.24 5.50 11.04
CA GLU A 67 10.26 4.48 11.17
C GLU A 67 10.11 3.84 12.55
N ILE A 68 10.05 2.51 12.59
CA ILE A 68 9.89 1.74 13.82
C ILE A 68 11.09 0.80 13.91
N GLN A 69 11.92 0.98 14.93
CA GLN A 69 12.98 0.03 15.25
C GLN A 69 12.37 -1.17 15.97
N ILE A 70 12.69 -2.38 15.52
CA ILE A 70 12.34 -3.62 16.20
C ILE A 70 13.50 -3.99 17.13
N SER A 71 13.18 -4.18 18.40
CA SER A 71 14.07 -4.76 19.40
C SER A 71 13.48 -6.07 19.90
N ARG A 72 14.34 -7.03 20.17
CA ARG A 72 13.94 -8.29 20.82
C ARG A 72 14.21 -8.12 22.32
N ASP A 73 13.14 -8.09 23.12
CA ASP A 73 13.21 -8.08 24.58
C ASP A 73 13.73 -9.43 25.13
#